data_AF-L2FYP7-F1
#
_entry.id   AF-L2FYP7-F1
#
_cell.length_a   1.000
_cell.length_b   1.000
_cell.length_c   1.000
_cell.angle_alpha   90.00
_cell.angle_beta   90.00
_cell.angle_gamma   90.00
#
_symmetry.space_group_name_H-M   'P 1'
#
loop_
_entity.id
_entity.type
_entity.pdbx_description
1 polymer ?
#
loop_
_entity_poly.entity_id
_entity_poly.type
_entity_poly.pdbx_seq_one_letter_code
_entity_poly.pdbx_strand_id
1 'polypeptide(L)'
;MVTLLPSLWPCPDLKKVSLHAPESLSSWFNMPFSTYLVQASVAALLVVLGVHMQTTAAQVTPPTCTNVDQPNPLWAQHPNNATGVLNVTMAIFPIPMAAARQMAGHDHDIRFQDFGIPDFSKAGYEFPFLDLLGDGTSNFRWAPEQLISETNPAAVTGSQAYGTTVHAATFAPDCNAYSALSTCSGSTYFNGSSAAGDKRISLTMRRAAEQQPIPYTLSMFDSIINQPIFANGTACDQQIRLFNTSLSQGAFAPVPVRGSVATPFIENNYLPCDMFRAYNPVKTT
;
A
#
# COMPACT_ATOMS: atom_id res chain seq x y z
N MET A 1 -23.37 -5.04 -28.34
CA MET A 1 -23.11 -6.49 -28.19
C MET A 1 -21.67 -6.70 -28.62
N VAL A 2 -20.72 -6.63 -27.67
CA VAL A 2 -19.29 -6.82 -27.94
C VAL A 2 -18.92 -8.15 -27.33
N THR A 3 -18.70 -9.14 -28.18
CA THR A 3 -18.25 -10.49 -27.85
C THR A 3 -16.77 -10.42 -27.51
N LEU A 4 -16.41 -10.60 -26.24
CA LEU A 4 -15.03 -10.84 -25.83
C LEU A 4 -14.67 -12.29 -26.18
N LEU A 5 -13.64 -12.46 -27.02
CA LEU A 5 -13.05 -13.76 -27.35
C LEU A 5 -12.46 -14.42 -26.09
N PRO A 6 -12.59 -15.74 -25.92
CA PRO A 6 -12.00 -16.46 -24.79
C PRO A 6 -10.47 -16.50 -24.90
N SER A 7 -9.79 -16.10 -23.84
CA SER A 7 -8.34 -16.22 -23.71
C SER A 7 -7.93 -17.70 -23.61
N LEU A 8 -7.23 -18.19 -24.63
CA LEU A 8 -6.56 -19.50 -24.63
C LEU A 8 -5.25 -19.44 -23.82
N TRP A 9 -5.29 -19.54 -22.48
CA TRP A 9 -4.09 -19.79 -21.66
C TRP A 9 -4.39 -20.81 -20.54
N PRO A 10 -3.49 -21.77 -20.26
CA PRO A 10 -3.72 -22.87 -19.33
C PRO A 10 -3.27 -22.48 -17.90
N CYS A 11 -4.07 -21.66 -17.22
CA CYS A 11 -4.00 -21.52 -15.76
C CYS A 11 -5.44 -21.59 -15.22
N PRO A 12 -5.75 -22.44 -14.22
CA PRO A 12 -7.12 -22.62 -13.77
C PRO A 12 -7.68 -21.38 -13.06
N ASP A 13 -8.86 -20.95 -13.50
CA ASP A 13 -9.64 -19.80 -13.03
C ASP A 13 -10.63 -20.25 -11.93
N LEU A 14 -10.63 -19.60 -10.76
CA LEU A 14 -11.50 -19.93 -9.62
C LEU A 14 -12.57 -18.84 -9.41
N LYS A 15 -13.83 -19.17 -9.72
CA LYS A 15 -15.09 -18.44 -9.36
C LYS A 15 -15.93 -19.42 -8.52
N LYS A 16 -16.86 -19.09 -7.61
CA LYS A 16 -17.67 -17.91 -7.23
C LYS A 16 -18.37 -18.30 -5.90
N VAL A 17 -18.60 -17.37 -4.96
CA VAL A 17 -19.62 -17.53 -3.88
C VAL A 17 -20.30 -16.18 -3.68
N SER A 18 -21.62 -16.17 -3.48
CA SER A 18 -22.48 -14.98 -3.35
C SER A 18 -23.32 -15.10 -2.08
N LEU A 19 -23.37 -14.07 -1.24
CA LEU A 19 -24.24 -13.99 -0.05
C LEU A 19 -24.71 -12.55 0.23
N HIS A 20 -25.91 -12.46 0.81
CA HIS A 20 -26.78 -11.28 1.00
C HIS A 20 -26.35 -10.30 2.10
N ALA A 21 -26.80 -9.04 1.98
CA ALA A 21 -26.60 -7.92 2.90
C ALA A 21 -27.83 -7.63 3.79
N PRO A 22 -27.64 -6.92 4.92
CA PRO A 22 -28.65 -6.00 5.44
C PRO A 22 -28.11 -4.61 5.82
N GLU A 23 -29.04 -3.77 6.28
CA GLU A 23 -29.15 -2.31 6.12
C GLU A 23 -28.44 -1.40 7.16
N SER A 24 -28.07 -0.22 6.65
CA SER A 24 -28.03 1.15 7.22
C SER A 24 -27.52 1.42 8.64
N LEU A 25 -26.71 2.47 8.80
CA LEU A 25 -26.96 3.57 9.74
C LEU A 25 -26.09 4.79 9.44
N SER A 26 -26.75 5.94 9.33
CA SER A 26 -26.21 7.28 9.08
C SER A 26 -26.10 8.08 10.37
N SER A 27 -25.04 8.88 10.51
CA SER A 27 -25.00 10.27 11.05
C SER A 27 -23.62 10.56 11.65
N TRP A 28 -23.41 11.79 12.13
CA TRP A 28 -22.21 12.35 12.79
C TRP A 28 -21.24 13.14 11.89
N PHE A 29 -21.66 14.38 11.58
CA PHE A 29 -20.76 15.50 11.33
C PHE A 29 -20.69 16.42 12.56
N ASN A 30 -19.53 17.05 12.72
CA ASN A 30 -19.16 18.20 13.57
C ASN A 30 -18.35 17.90 14.84
N MET A 31 -17.04 18.16 14.79
CA MET A 31 -16.26 18.58 15.98
C MET A 31 -15.22 19.67 15.63
N PRO A 32 -14.93 20.61 16.56
CA PRO A 32 -14.13 21.81 16.33
C PRO A 32 -12.61 21.62 16.49
N PHE A 33 -11.84 22.47 15.79
CA PHE A 33 -10.38 22.53 15.62
C PHE A 33 -9.49 22.41 16.88
N SER A 34 -10.02 22.56 18.10
CA SER A 34 -9.24 22.56 19.34
C SER A 34 -8.80 21.16 19.80
N THR A 35 -9.35 20.08 19.24
CA THR A 35 -9.03 18.69 19.61
C THR A 35 -7.78 18.14 18.94
N TYR A 36 -7.31 18.75 17.84
CA TYR A 36 -6.17 18.27 17.05
C TYR A 36 -4.83 18.31 17.82
N LEU A 37 -4.59 19.35 18.62
CA LEU A 37 -3.33 19.49 19.39
C LEU A 37 -3.28 18.54 20.60
N VAL A 38 -4.44 18.22 21.19
CA VAL A 38 -4.53 17.25 22.27
C VAL A 38 -4.36 15.83 21.73
N GLN A 39 -4.90 15.52 20.55
CA GLN A 39 -4.77 14.20 19.93
C GLN A 39 -3.35 13.88 19.45
N ALA A 40 -2.63 14.83 18.86
CA ALA A 40 -1.22 14.63 18.48
C ALA A 40 -0.33 14.35 19.70
N SER A 41 -0.63 15.01 20.83
CA SER A 41 0.08 14.82 22.10
C SER A 41 -0.22 13.45 22.74
N VAL A 42 -1.47 13.00 22.67
CA VAL A 42 -1.89 11.68 23.20
C VAL A 42 -1.37 10.54 22.32
N ALA A 43 -1.33 10.69 20.99
CA ALA A 43 -0.73 9.69 20.11
C ALA A 43 0.78 9.54 20.36
N ALA A 44 1.51 10.66 20.50
CA ALA A 44 2.93 10.63 20.87
C ALA A 44 3.15 10.01 22.26
N LEU A 45 2.31 10.33 23.25
CA LEU A 45 2.41 9.78 24.60
C LEU A 45 2.07 8.29 24.66
N LEU A 46 1.09 7.83 23.88
CA LEU A 46 0.71 6.41 23.78
C LEU A 46 1.77 5.58 23.04
N VAL A 47 2.46 6.16 22.05
CA VAL A 47 3.65 5.54 21.45
C VAL A 47 4.76 5.42 22.49
N VAL A 48 5.04 6.46 23.27
CA VAL A 48 6.09 6.44 24.32
C VAL A 48 5.76 5.48 25.48
N LEU A 49 4.49 5.41 25.90
CA LEU A 49 4.01 4.52 26.96
C LEU A 49 3.81 3.08 26.49
N GLY A 50 3.41 2.86 25.23
CA GLY A 50 3.30 1.54 24.62
C GLY A 50 4.66 0.85 24.47
N VAL A 51 5.74 1.62 24.27
CA VAL A 51 7.11 1.10 24.26
C VAL A 51 7.60 0.69 25.66
N HIS A 52 7.03 1.25 26.74
CA HIS A 52 7.37 0.87 28.12
C HIS A 52 6.66 -0.39 28.64
N MET A 53 5.66 -0.90 27.92
CA MET A 53 5.04 -2.21 28.19
C MET A 53 5.52 -3.27 27.20
N GLN A 54 6.84 -3.38 27.00
CA GLN A 54 7.41 -4.61 26.47
C GLN A 54 7.41 -5.67 27.57
N THR A 55 6.29 -6.39 27.67
CA THR A 55 6.30 -7.72 28.30
C THR A 55 7.42 -8.53 27.65
N THR A 56 8.29 -9.10 28.47
CA THR A 56 9.35 -10.05 28.12
C THR A 56 8.75 -11.36 27.60
N ALA A 57 8.05 -11.30 26.47
CA ALA A 57 7.88 -12.46 25.62
C ALA A 57 9.24 -12.71 24.96
N ALA A 58 9.79 -13.91 25.15
CA ALA A 58 11.01 -14.32 24.47
C ALA A 58 10.82 -14.09 22.95
N GLN A 59 11.46 -13.05 22.42
CA GLN A 59 11.55 -12.87 20.97
C GLN A 59 12.33 -14.06 20.44
N VAL A 60 11.61 -15.03 19.87
CA VAL A 60 12.21 -16.03 19.00
C VAL A 60 12.96 -15.23 17.95
N THR A 61 14.29 -15.32 17.97
CA THR A 61 15.15 -14.64 17.00
C THR A 61 14.63 -15.03 15.61
N PRO A 62 14.05 -14.09 14.85
CA PRO A 62 13.58 -14.39 13.50
C PRO A 62 14.76 -14.99 12.72
N PRO A 63 14.53 -16.00 11.85
CA PRO A 63 15.60 -16.52 11.02
C PRO A 63 16.33 -15.35 10.35
N THR A 64 17.66 -15.31 10.48
CA THR A 64 18.50 -14.25 9.91
C THR A 64 18.33 -14.26 8.40
N CYS A 65 17.45 -13.41 7.93
CA CYS A 65 17.15 -13.32 6.53
C CYS A 65 18.02 -12.23 5.92
N THR A 66 18.77 -12.59 4.88
CA THR A 66 19.57 -11.62 4.14
C THR A 66 18.67 -10.95 3.11
N ASN A 67 18.26 -9.72 3.41
CA ASN A 67 17.59 -8.87 2.43
C ASN A 67 18.57 -8.56 1.26
N VAL A 68 18.04 -8.43 0.04
CA VAL A 68 18.78 -8.05 -1.18
C VAL A 68 18.73 -6.52 -1.42
N ASP A 69 18.18 -5.76 -0.47
CA ASP A 69 18.04 -4.31 -0.56
C ASP A 69 19.35 -3.56 -0.27
N GLN A 70 19.38 -2.29 -0.69
CA GLN A 70 20.50 -1.37 -0.45
C GLN A 70 20.30 -0.61 0.87
N PRO A 71 21.36 -0.19 1.57
CA PRO A 71 21.26 0.72 2.71
C PRO A 71 20.51 2.01 2.36
N ASN A 72 19.95 2.73 3.34
CA ASN A 72 19.27 4.02 3.14
C ASN A 72 20.27 5.21 3.15
N PRO A 73 20.71 5.74 1.99
CA PRO A 73 21.60 6.90 1.93
C PRO A 73 20.89 8.23 2.22
N LEU A 74 19.55 8.25 2.24
CA LEU A 74 18.75 9.47 2.43
C LEU A 74 18.68 9.88 3.90
N TRP A 75 18.91 8.93 4.81
CA TRP A 75 18.95 9.15 6.25
C TRP A 75 19.82 10.35 6.65
N ALA A 76 21.06 10.39 6.17
CA ALA A 76 22.00 11.47 6.49
C ALA A 76 21.62 12.83 5.88
N GLN A 77 20.82 12.83 4.81
CA GLN A 77 20.43 14.03 4.07
C GLN A 77 19.15 14.66 4.63
N HIS A 78 18.32 13.87 5.32
CA HIS A 78 17.03 14.30 5.85
C HIS A 78 16.85 13.90 7.33
N PRO A 79 17.67 14.45 8.26
CA PRO A 79 17.71 14.01 9.66
C PRO A 79 16.41 14.26 10.45
N ASN A 80 15.56 15.17 9.95
CA ASN A 80 14.28 15.54 10.56
C ASN A 80 13.07 14.92 9.86
N ASN A 81 13.28 13.95 8.96
CA ASN A 81 12.23 13.26 8.24
C ASN A 81 12.43 11.75 8.37
N ALA A 82 11.33 11.01 8.46
CA ALA A 82 11.42 9.56 8.37
C ALA A 82 11.83 9.19 6.94
N THR A 83 12.90 8.43 6.79
CA THR A 83 13.40 7.96 5.48
C THR A 83 13.59 6.45 5.51
N GLY A 84 13.49 5.80 4.37
CA GLY A 84 13.80 4.38 4.22
C GLY A 84 13.94 3.98 2.76
N VAL A 85 14.33 2.73 2.56
CA VAL A 85 14.35 2.10 1.25
C VAL A 85 13.12 1.23 1.14
N LEU A 86 12.43 1.32 0.00
CA LEU A 86 11.27 0.50 -0.27
C LEU A 86 11.47 -0.24 -1.59
N ASN A 87 11.55 -1.56 -1.49
CA ASN A 87 11.47 -2.43 -2.65
C ASN A 87 10.01 -2.84 -2.84
N VAL A 88 9.44 -2.59 -4.02
CA VAL A 88 7.98 -2.68 -4.21
C VAL A 88 7.63 -3.18 -5.60
N THR A 89 6.62 -4.05 -5.64
CA THR A 89 5.84 -4.26 -6.85
C THR A 89 4.59 -3.41 -6.79
N MET A 90 4.45 -2.53 -7.78
CA MET A 90 3.32 -1.61 -7.90
C MET A 90 2.56 -1.88 -9.19
N ALA A 91 1.24 -2.00 -9.08
CA ALA A 91 0.34 -2.11 -10.21
C ALA A 91 -0.79 -1.08 -10.10
N ILE A 92 -1.12 -0.46 -11.22
CA ILE A 92 -2.31 0.41 -11.36
C ILE A 92 -3.35 -0.38 -12.16
N PHE A 93 -4.53 -0.57 -11.56
CA PHE A 93 -5.63 -1.27 -12.21
C PHE A 93 -6.58 -0.28 -12.86
N PRO A 94 -6.85 -0.42 -14.17
CA PRO A 94 -7.91 0.35 -14.84
C PRO A 94 -9.27 -0.25 -14.48
N ILE A 95 -9.68 -0.08 -13.21
CA ILE A 95 -11.04 -0.33 -12.72
C ILE A 95 -11.63 1.01 -12.20
N PRO A 96 -12.94 1.26 -12.33
CA PRO A 96 -13.56 2.44 -11.71
C PRO A 96 -13.73 2.17 -10.20
N MET A 97 -13.24 2.95 -9.21
CA MET A 97 -12.70 4.32 -9.12
C MET A 97 -11.16 4.44 -9.23
N ALA A 98 -10.65 5.46 -9.92
CA ALA A 98 -10.36 5.30 -11.34
C ALA A 98 -8.85 5.09 -11.61
N ALA A 99 -8.14 4.46 -10.65
CA ALA A 99 -6.83 3.82 -10.83
C ALA A 99 -6.39 3.20 -9.50
N ALA A 100 -7.23 2.33 -8.91
CA ALA A 100 -6.89 1.60 -7.70
C ALA A 100 -5.47 1.04 -7.85
N ARG A 101 -4.59 1.48 -6.95
CA ARG A 101 -3.21 1.07 -6.91
C ARG A 101 -3.11 -0.05 -5.91
N GLN A 102 -2.37 -1.09 -6.29
CA GLN A 102 -1.89 -2.05 -5.32
C GLN A 102 -0.42 -1.77 -5.04
N MET A 103 -0.11 -1.73 -3.76
CA MET A 103 1.25 -1.73 -3.28
C MET A 103 1.49 -3.05 -2.55
N ALA A 104 2.59 -3.71 -2.91
CA ALA A 104 3.14 -4.82 -2.17
C ALA A 104 4.65 -4.63 -2.14
N GLY A 105 5.21 -4.49 -0.95
CA GLY A 105 6.62 -4.18 -0.83
C GLY A 105 7.19 -4.53 0.52
N HIS A 106 8.51 -4.42 0.57
CA HIS A 106 9.33 -4.63 1.73
C HIS A 106 10.01 -3.30 2.07
N ASP A 107 9.64 -2.74 3.22
CA ASP A 107 10.22 -1.53 3.78
C ASP A 107 11.48 -1.93 4.56
N HIS A 108 12.59 -1.29 4.23
CA HIS A 108 13.92 -1.54 4.78
C HIS A 108 14.56 -0.25 5.31
N ASP A 109 15.31 -0.38 6.41
CA ASP A 109 16.16 0.68 6.96
C ASP A 109 15.41 2.02 7.18
N ILE A 110 14.21 1.90 7.75
CA ILE A 110 13.33 3.02 8.09
C ILE A 110 13.91 3.71 9.33
N ARG A 111 14.26 4.99 9.19
CA ARG A 111 14.92 5.79 10.24
C ARG A 111 14.30 7.16 10.40
N PHE A 112 14.20 7.61 11.64
CA PHE A 112 13.86 8.97 12.04
C PHE A 112 14.62 9.32 13.32
N GLN A 113 15.50 10.33 13.27
CA GLN A 113 16.41 10.61 14.39
C GLN A 113 17.15 9.33 14.83
N ASP A 114 17.30 9.10 16.14
CA ASP A 114 17.95 7.88 16.65
C ASP A 114 17.01 6.65 16.67
N PHE A 115 15.79 6.79 16.12
CA PHE A 115 14.79 5.74 16.06
C PHE A 115 14.81 5.01 14.72
N GLY A 116 14.83 3.68 14.77
CA GLY A 116 14.71 2.81 13.60
C GLY A 116 13.51 1.88 13.73
N ILE A 117 12.78 1.68 12.63
CA ILE A 117 11.78 0.63 12.53
C ILE A 117 12.46 -0.56 11.83
N PRO A 118 12.44 -1.77 12.41
CA PRO A 118 12.98 -2.96 11.76
C PRO A 118 12.32 -3.20 10.41
N ASP A 119 12.93 -4.01 9.56
CA ASP A 119 12.37 -4.37 8.26
C ASP A 119 10.97 -5.01 8.41
N PHE A 120 10.10 -4.73 7.45
CA PHE A 120 8.77 -5.35 7.38
C PHE A 120 8.21 -5.35 5.96
N SER A 121 7.31 -6.29 5.71
CA SER A 121 6.54 -6.34 4.48
C SER A 121 5.16 -5.72 4.72
N LYS A 122 4.65 -5.03 3.69
CA LYS A 122 3.29 -4.51 3.69
C LYS A 122 2.63 -4.68 2.34
N ALA A 123 1.31 -4.77 2.37
CA ALA A 123 0.53 -4.76 1.14
C ALA A 123 -0.88 -4.20 1.34
N GLY A 124 -1.41 -3.52 0.34
CA GLY A 124 -2.75 -2.96 0.41
C GLY A 124 -3.18 -2.29 -0.89
N TYR A 125 -4.41 -1.78 -0.88
CA TYR A 125 -4.97 -0.99 -1.95
C TYR A 125 -5.02 0.48 -1.58
N GLU A 126 -4.84 1.31 -2.60
CA GLU A 126 -4.84 2.75 -2.46
C GLU A 126 -5.60 3.38 -3.62
N PHE A 127 -6.38 4.40 -3.32
CA PHE A 127 -7.29 5.05 -4.27
C PHE A 127 -6.87 6.52 -4.44
N PRO A 128 -6.16 6.85 -5.54
CA PRO A 128 -5.68 8.22 -5.78
C PRO A 128 -6.79 9.13 -6.34
N PHE A 129 -6.48 10.43 -6.43
CA PHE A 129 -7.30 11.47 -7.05
C PHE A 129 -8.60 11.78 -6.32
N LEU A 130 -8.61 11.61 -5.00
CA LEU A 130 -9.76 11.97 -4.17
C LEU A 130 -9.67 13.44 -3.77
N ASP A 131 -10.75 14.18 -4.00
CA ASP A 131 -10.91 15.54 -3.51
C ASP A 131 -11.52 15.51 -2.10
N LEU A 132 -10.69 15.24 -1.10
CA LEU A 132 -11.12 15.16 0.30
C LEU A 132 -11.65 16.51 0.83
N LEU A 133 -11.16 17.63 0.28
CA LEU A 133 -11.51 18.98 0.73
C LEU A 133 -12.71 19.58 -0.01
N GLY A 134 -13.12 19.00 -1.14
CA GLY A 134 -14.18 19.52 -2.00
C GLY A 134 -13.79 20.80 -2.72
N ASP A 135 -12.49 21.06 -2.92
CA ASP A 135 -11.99 22.29 -3.52
C ASP A 135 -11.75 22.19 -5.04
N GLY A 136 -11.89 20.99 -5.62
CA GLY A 136 -11.71 20.71 -7.04
C GLY A 136 -10.26 20.76 -7.53
N THR A 137 -9.27 20.89 -6.63
CA THR A 137 -7.85 21.12 -6.97
C THR A 137 -6.88 20.24 -6.18
N SER A 138 -7.21 19.92 -4.93
CA SER A 138 -6.39 19.12 -4.04
C SER A 138 -6.65 17.63 -4.26
N ASN A 139 -5.58 16.85 -4.46
CA ASN A 139 -5.66 15.42 -4.70
C ASN A 139 -5.09 14.64 -3.51
N PHE A 140 -5.87 13.68 -3.03
CA PHE A 140 -5.52 12.79 -1.94
C PHE A 140 -5.59 11.32 -2.37
N ARG A 141 -4.87 10.49 -1.64
CA ARG A 141 -4.86 9.04 -1.79
C ARG A 141 -5.48 8.38 -0.56
N TRP A 142 -6.53 7.59 -0.75
CA TRP A 142 -7.16 6.86 0.34
C TRP A 142 -6.58 5.46 0.49
N ALA A 143 -6.17 5.09 1.70
CA ALA A 143 -5.62 3.77 2.03
C ALA A 143 -6.25 3.26 3.34
N PRO A 144 -7.47 2.69 3.27
CA PRO A 144 -8.24 2.35 4.47
C PRO A 144 -7.71 1.11 5.20
N GLU A 145 -7.08 0.18 4.48
CA GLU A 145 -6.75 -1.15 4.99
C GLU A 145 -5.42 -1.66 4.41
N GLN A 146 -4.60 -2.29 5.26
CA GLN A 146 -3.29 -2.84 4.88
C GLN A 146 -2.96 -4.13 5.64
N LEU A 147 -2.26 -5.05 4.97
CA LEU A 147 -1.48 -6.11 5.61
C LEU A 147 -0.11 -5.55 6.01
N ILE A 148 0.34 -5.85 7.22
CA ILE A 148 1.69 -5.50 7.71
C ILE A 148 2.27 -6.70 8.47
N SER A 149 3.59 -6.94 8.36
CA SER A 149 4.26 -8.05 9.04
C SER A 149 3.91 -8.06 10.52
N GLU A 150 3.35 -9.17 11.00
CA GLU A 150 2.94 -9.33 12.40
C GLU A 150 4.11 -9.21 13.39
N THR A 151 5.33 -9.44 12.92
CA THR A 151 6.58 -9.30 13.66
C THR A 151 7.00 -7.85 13.90
N ASN A 152 6.31 -6.86 13.32
CA ASN A 152 6.66 -5.45 13.41
C ASN A 152 5.55 -4.59 14.07
N PRO A 153 5.45 -4.61 15.42
CA PRO A 153 4.40 -3.88 16.13
C PRO A 153 4.51 -2.35 15.97
N ALA A 154 5.72 -1.83 15.74
CA ALA A 154 5.92 -0.40 15.49
C ALA A 154 5.28 0.04 14.17
N ALA A 155 5.48 -0.73 13.09
CA ALA A 155 4.85 -0.45 11.79
C ALA A 155 3.31 -0.59 11.84
N VAL A 156 2.81 -1.60 12.56
CA VAL A 156 1.36 -1.81 12.78
C VAL A 156 0.76 -0.62 13.52
N THR A 157 1.32 -0.28 14.69
CA THR A 157 0.80 0.82 15.53
C THR A 157 0.92 2.16 14.83
N GLY A 158 2.05 2.40 14.14
CA GLY A 158 2.28 3.62 13.36
C GLY A 158 1.22 3.81 12.29
N SER A 159 0.88 2.76 11.54
CA SER A 159 -0.15 2.84 10.50
C SER A 159 -1.56 3.02 11.08
N GLN A 160 -1.88 2.33 12.18
CA GLN A 160 -3.16 2.48 12.89
C GLN A 160 -3.37 3.90 13.46
N ALA A 161 -2.29 4.57 13.86
CA ALA A 161 -2.37 5.96 14.36
C ALA A 161 -2.89 6.96 13.31
N TYR A 162 -2.76 6.64 12.01
CA TYR A 162 -3.33 7.43 10.90
C TYR A 162 -4.74 6.97 10.50
N GLY A 163 -5.35 6.04 11.25
CA GLY A 163 -6.69 5.52 11.02
C GLY A 163 -6.76 4.33 10.06
N THR A 164 -5.62 3.79 9.62
CA THR A 164 -5.59 2.61 8.75
C THR A 164 -5.99 1.37 9.54
N THR A 165 -6.91 0.57 8.99
CA THR A 165 -7.19 -0.76 9.50
C THR A 165 -6.03 -1.68 9.14
N VAL A 166 -5.28 -2.15 10.12
CA VAL A 166 -4.12 -3.01 9.89
C VAL A 166 -4.44 -4.45 10.25
N HIS A 167 -4.15 -5.35 9.31
CA HIS A 167 -4.22 -6.78 9.50
C HIS A 167 -2.79 -7.31 9.66
N ALA A 168 -2.45 -7.72 10.88
CA ALA A 168 -1.20 -8.43 11.14
C ALA A 168 -1.12 -9.69 10.27
N ALA A 169 -0.03 -9.83 9.53
CA ALA A 169 0.08 -10.78 8.44
C ALA A 169 1.46 -11.44 8.36
N THR A 170 1.49 -12.61 7.72
CA THR A 170 2.71 -13.29 7.27
C THR A 170 2.87 -13.09 5.76
N PHE A 171 4.12 -13.11 5.29
CA PHE A 171 4.46 -12.84 3.90
C PHE A 171 5.35 -13.92 3.30
N ALA A 172 5.23 -14.12 1.99
CA ALA A 172 6.07 -15.01 1.22
C ALA A 172 6.46 -14.34 -0.12
N PRO A 173 7.77 -14.11 -0.38
CA PRO A 173 8.86 -14.28 0.58
C PRO A 173 8.74 -13.32 1.77
N ASP A 174 9.32 -13.70 2.91
CA ASP A 174 9.17 -12.94 4.17
C ASP A 174 9.96 -11.62 4.14
N CYS A 175 11.19 -11.66 3.60
CA CYS A 175 12.19 -10.59 3.73
C CYS A 175 12.64 -10.00 2.40
N ASN A 176 11.85 -10.21 1.35
CA ASN A 176 12.11 -9.62 0.05
C ASN A 176 10.77 -9.15 -0.52
N ALA A 177 10.81 -8.13 -1.38
CA ALA A 177 9.59 -7.63 -2.02
C ALA A 177 8.93 -8.63 -2.98
N TYR A 178 9.68 -9.65 -3.42
CA TYR A 178 9.22 -10.74 -4.28
C TYR A 178 10.30 -11.82 -4.39
N SER A 179 9.92 -13.03 -4.82
CA SER A 179 10.85 -14.11 -5.16
C SER A 179 10.52 -14.73 -6.51
N ALA A 180 11.47 -15.42 -7.12
CA ALA A 180 11.26 -16.11 -8.38
C ALA A 180 10.21 -17.24 -8.23
N LEU A 181 9.27 -17.30 -9.16
CA LEU A 181 8.26 -18.36 -9.20
C LEU A 181 8.85 -19.59 -9.89
N SER A 182 9.12 -20.65 -9.13
CA SER A 182 9.77 -21.88 -9.64
C SER A 182 8.99 -22.57 -10.76
N THR A 183 7.67 -22.44 -10.77
CA THR A 183 6.78 -23.06 -11.76
C THR A 183 6.67 -22.26 -13.06
N CYS A 184 7.16 -21.02 -13.11
CA CYS A 184 7.09 -20.17 -14.29
C CYS A 184 8.34 -19.30 -14.43
N SER A 185 9.27 -19.74 -15.29
CA SER A 185 10.54 -19.04 -15.54
C SER A 185 10.32 -17.57 -15.89
N GLY A 186 11.12 -16.70 -15.26
CA GLY A 186 11.06 -15.24 -15.45
C GLY A 186 9.88 -14.55 -14.76
N SER A 187 9.05 -15.30 -14.01
CA SER A 187 7.99 -14.72 -13.17
C SER A 187 8.44 -14.61 -11.72
N THR A 188 7.85 -13.66 -11.01
CA THR A 188 8.02 -13.44 -9.59
C THR A 188 6.69 -13.53 -8.87
N TYR A 189 6.73 -13.80 -7.57
CA TYR A 189 5.54 -13.79 -6.72
C TYR A 189 5.77 -13.02 -5.43
N PHE A 190 4.67 -12.54 -4.88
CA PHE A 190 4.58 -11.99 -3.52
C PHE A 190 3.21 -12.33 -2.96
N ASN A 191 3.18 -12.92 -1.77
CA ASN A 191 1.96 -13.30 -1.08
C ASN A 191 1.96 -12.70 0.32
N GLY A 192 0.80 -12.25 0.78
CA GLY A 192 0.57 -11.86 2.17
C GLY A 192 -0.74 -12.44 2.66
N SER A 193 -0.80 -12.88 3.91
CA SER A 193 -2.03 -13.39 4.52
C SER A 193 -2.12 -12.96 5.97
N SER A 194 -3.27 -12.43 6.36
CA SER A 194 -3.61 -12.24 7.76
C SER A 194 -3.61 -13.57 8.51
N ALA A 195 -3.44 -13.51 9.84
CA ALA A 195 -3.49 -14.70 10.70
C ALA A 195 -4.80 -15.50 10.58
N ALA A 196 -5.93 -14.82 10.33
CA ALA A 196 -7.23 -15.46 10.14
C ALA A 196 -7.44 -16.03 8.72
N GLY A 197 -6.59 -15.68 7.75
CA GLY A 197 -6.67 -16.15 6.36
C GLY A 197 -7.84 -15.59 5.53
N ASP A 198 -8.65 -14.71 6.12
CA ASP A 198 -9.79 -14.04 5.47
C ASP A 198 -9.33 -12.85 4.61
N LYS A 199 -8.25 -12.18 5.02
CA LYS A 199 -7.54 -11.16 4.24
C LYS A 199 -6.27 -11.75 3.67
N ARG A 200 -6.10 -11.70 2.34
CA ARG A 200 -4.89 -12.19 1.66
C ARG A 200 -4.59 -11.39 0.40
N ILE A 201 -3.36 -11.37 -0.03
CA ILE A 201 -2.97 -10.76 -1.30
C ILE A 201 -2.00 -11.72 -1.97
N SER A 202 -2.17 -11.93 -3.27
CA SER A 202 -1.25 -12.75 -4.05
C SER A 202 -0.98 -12.07 -5.38
N LEU A 203 0.30 -11.94 -5.66
CA LEU A 203 0.85 -11.33 -6.85
C LEU A 203 1.65 -12.37 -7.61
N THR A 204 1.41 -12.45 -8.91
CA THR A 204 2.32 -13.14 -9.84
C THR A 204 2.60 -12.22 -10.99
N MET A 205 3.87 -11.86 -11.17
CA MET A 205 4.30 -10.80 -12.08
C MET A 205 5.42 -11.31 -12.98
N ARG A 206 5.53 -10.74 -14.17
CA ARG A 206 6.65 -10.96 -15.08
C ARG A 206 6.97 -9.66 -15.78
N ARG A 207 8.21 -9.49 -16.22
CA ARG A 207 8.60 -8.34 -17.04
C ARG A 207 7.70 -8.25 -18.28
N ALA A 208 7.19 -7.06 -18.58
CA ALA A 208 6.46 -6.83 -19.81
C ALA A 208 7.42 -6.97 -21.01
N ALA A 209 6.91 -7.41 -22.16
CA ALA A 209 7.73 -7.45 -23.37
C ALA A 209 8.11 -6.02 -23.78
N GLU A 210 9.32 -5.82 -24.34
CA GLU A 210 9.83 -4.49 -24.73
C GLU A 210 8.88 -3.75 -25.69
N GLN A 211 8.18 -4.49 -26.54
CA GLN A 211 7.25 -3.96 -27.54
C GLN A 211 5.84 -3.72 -26.97
N GLN A 212 5.59 -4.10 -25.72
CA GLN A 212 4.26 -3.95 -25.13
C GLN A 212 4.07 -2.50 -24.66
N PRO A 213 3.05 -1.78 -25.16
CA PRO A 213 2.80 -0.40 -24.76
C PRO A 213 2.44 -0.35 -23.27
N ILE A 214 3.09 0.56 -22.55
CA ILE A 214 2.83 0.82 -21.13
C ILE A 214 1.95 2.06 -21.07
N PRO A 215 0.75 1.98 -20.47
CA PRO A 215 -0.19 3.08 -20.49
C PRO A 215 0.23 4.29 -19.63
N TYR A 216 1.21 4.13 -18.74
CA TYR A 216 1.61 5.14 -17.75
C TYR A 216 3.11 5.40 -17.77
N THR A 217 3.50 6.69 -17.76
CA THR A 217 4.90 7.12 -17.63
C THR A 217 5.35 7.11 -16.16
N LEU A 218 6.65 7.10 -15.90
CA LEU A 218 7.17 7.26 -14.52
C LEU A 218 6.70 8.57 -13.87
N SER A 219 6.57 9.65 -14.64
CA SER A 219 6.02 10.93 -14.15
C SER A 219 4.54 10.83 -13.75
N MET A 220 3.76 9.99 -14.43
CA MET A 220 2.39 9.69 -14.01
C MET A 220 2.37 8.92 -12.69
N PHE A 221 3.25 7.91 -12.54
CA PHE A 221 3.39 7.19 -11.26
C PHE A 221 3.79 8.12 -10.12
N ASP A 222 4.77 9.00 -10.36
CA ASP A 222 5.21 10.02 -9.41
C ASP A 222 4.05 10.89 -8.91
N SER A 223 3.26 11.41 -9.86
CA SER A 223 2.05 12.22 -9.56
C SER A 223 0.97 11.46 -8.80
N ILE A 224 0.86 10.13 -8.99
CA ILE A 224 -0.13 9.29 -8.31
C ILE A 224 0.28 9.02 -6.87
N ILE A 225 1.53 8.63 -6.64
CA ILE A 225 1.94 8.06 -5.35
C ILE A 225 2.37 9.10 -4.33
N ASN A 226 2.74 10.31 -4.78
CA ASN A 226 3.17 11.41 -3.93
C ASN A 226 2.03 12.34 -3.50
N GLN A 227 0.78 11.90 -3.69
CA GLN A 227 -0.39 12.54 -3.09
C GLN A 227 -0.44 12.26 -1.57
N PRO A 228 -0.84 13.24 -0.75
CA PRO A 228 -1.09 13.01 0.67
C PRO A 228 -2.04 11.83 0.87
N ILE A 229 -1.69 10.94 1.79
CA ILE A 229 -2.44 9.71 2.07
C ILE A 229 -3.26 9.86 3.34
N PHE A 230 -4.48 9.32 3.34
CA PHE A 230 -5.36 9.28 4.51
C PHE A 230 -6.11 7.94 4.59
N ALA A 231 -6.64 7.61 5.76
CA ALA A 231 -7.49 6.43 5.95
C ALA A 231 -8.92 6.78 6.39
N ASN A 232 -9.07 7.53 7.48
CA ASN A 232 -10.37 7.90 8.06
C ASN A 232 -10.71 9.40 7.91
N GLY A 233 -9.84 10.17 7.25
CA GLY A 233 -10.00 11.61 7.02
C GLY A 233 -9.64 12.50 8.21
N THR A 234 -9.19 11.95 9.34
CA THR A 234 -8.81 12.76 10.52
C THR A 234 -7.35 13.18 10.50
N ALA A 235 -6.49 12.40 9.86
CA ALA A 235 -5.07 12.69 9.70
C ALA A 235 -4.62 12.36 8.27
N CYS A 236 -3.59 13.06 7.81
CA CYS A 236 -2.92 12.77 6.55
C CYS A 236 -1.44 12.49 6.83
N ASP A 237 -0.87 11.57 6.07
CA ASP A 237 0.57 11.36 5.99
C ASP A 237 1.09 11.85 4.63
N GLN A 238 2.23 12.55 4.66
CA GLN A 238 2.90 13.08 3.46
C GLN A 238 4.10 12.21 3.13
N GLN A 239 3.82 10.99 2.68
CA GLN A 239 4.85 10.09 2.21
C GLN A 239 5.33 10.48 0.81
N ILE A 240 6.60 10.84 0.69
CA ILE A 240 7.25 11.13 -0.59
C ILE A 240 8.11 9.95 -1.03
N ARG A 241 7.93 9.53 -2.28
CA ARG A 241 8.64 8.44 -2.95
C ARG A 241 9.42 9.02 -4.10
N LEU A 242 10.72 8.79 -4.08
CA LEU A 242 11.64 9.36 -5.05
C LEU A 242 11.91 8.34 -6.15
N PHE A 243 11.71 8.76 -7.40
CA PHE A 243 12.14 8.02 -8.58
C PHE A 243 13.41 8.65 -9.17
N ASN A 244 14.13 7.87 -9.97
CA ASN A 244 15.34 8.30 -10.67
C ASN A 244 16.46 8.78 -9.74
N THR A 245 16.55 8.21 -8.54
CA THR A 245 17.69 8.40 -7.64
C THR A 245 18.78 7.37 -7.97
N SER A 246 19.97 7.49 -7.37
CA SER A 246 21.02 6.48 -7.48
C SER A 246 20.56 5.09 -7.00
N LEU A 247 19.54 5.00 -6.13
CA LEU A 247 18.96 3.75 -5.64
C LEU A 247 18.00 3.09 -6.63
N SER A 248 17.45 3.84 -7.58
CA SER A 248 16.45 3.36 -8.55
C SER A 248 16.98 3.39 -9.98
N GLN A 249 18.28 3.10 -10.17
CA GLN A 249 18.99 3.09 -11.45
C GLN A 249 19.68 1.74 -11.68
N GLY A 250 20.10 1.48 -12.92
CA GLY A 250 20.81 0.26 -13.29
C GLY A 250 19.99 -1.01 -13.00
N ALA A 251 20.55 -1.93 -12.20
CA ALA A 251 19.88 -3.18 -11.81
C ALA A 251 18.61 -2.97 -10.98
N PHE A 252 18.46 -1.81 -10.33
CA PHE A 252 17.32 -1.43 -9.49
C PHE A 252 16.37 -0.45 -10.19
N ALA A 253 16.59 -0.18 -11.48
CA ALA A 253 15.68 0.64 -12.26
C ALA A 253 14.28 0.01 -12.30
N PRO A 254 13.20 0.80 -12.09
CA PRO A 254 11.85 0.30 -12.23
C PRO A 254 11.65 -0.30 -13.63
N VAL A 255 11.17 -1.54 -13.67
CA VAL A 255 10.84 -2.21 -14.93
C VAL A 255 9.33 -2.38 -15.06
N PRO A 256 8.78 -2.23 -16.26
CA PRO A 256 7.38 -2.50 -16.50
C PRO A 256 7.08 -3.98 -16.30
N VAL A 257 6.01 -4.29 -15.58
CA VAL A 257 5.57 -5.66 -15.31
C VAL A 257 4.13 -5.87 -15.74
N ARG A 258 3.79 -7.13 -15.99
CA ARG A 258 2.42 -7.61 -16.21
C ARG A 258 2.20 -8.84 -15.35
N GLY A 259 0.98 -9.03 -14.88
CA GLY A 259 0.73 -10.13 -13.96
C GLY A 259 -0.72 -10.29 -13.57
N SER A 260 -0.95 -11.23 -12.68
CA SER A 260 -2.22 -11.49 -12.03
C SER A 260 -2.16 -11.09 -10.58
N VAL A 261 -3.32 -10.70 -10.08
CA VAL A 261 -3.54 -10.33 -8.69
C VAL A 261 -4.74 -11.10 -8.20
N ALA A 262 -4.57 -11.81 -7.10
CA ALA A 262 -5.64 -12.53 -6.43
C ALA A 262 -5.81 -11.99 -5.03
N THR A 263 -7.04 -11.63 -4.69
CA THR A 263 -7.35 -11.00 -3.42
C THR A 263 -8.82 -11.25 -3.03
N PRO A 264 -9.12 -11.63 -1.78
CA PRO A 264 -10.41 -11.43 -1.12
C PRO A 264 -10.54 -10.01 -0.57
N PHE A 265 -9.53 -9.13 -0.66
CA PHE A 265 -9.73 -7.67 -0.57
C PHE A 265 -10.48 -7.21 -1.83
N ILE A 266 -11.72 -7.65 -1.91
CA ILE A 266 -12.78 -6.91 -2.55
C ILE A 266 -13.79 -6.76 -1.43
N GLU A 267 -13.54 -5.79 -0.56
CA GLU A 267 -14.68 -5.21 0.14
C GLU A 267 -15.62 -4.64 -0.92
N ASN A 268 -16.87 -5.06 -0.80
CA ASN A 268 -18.03 -4.59 -1.54
C ASN A 268 -18.24 -3.08 -1.33
N ASN A 269 -17.40 -2.22 -1.91
CA ASN A 269 -17.73 -0.80 -2.01
C ASN A 269 -18.50 -0.55 -3.30
N TYR A 270 -19.80 -0.85 -3.24
CA TYR A 270 -20.79 -0.12 -4.02
C TYR A 270 -20.70 1.35 -3.58
N LEU A 271 -19.89 2.15 -4.26
CA LEU A 271 -19.95 3.60 -4.10
C LEU A 271 -21.12 4.09 -4.96
N PRO A 272 -22.16 4.72 -4.38
CA PRO A 272 -23.24 5.31 -5.16
C PRO A 272 -22.65 6.35 -6.12
N CYS A 273 -23.13 6.35 -7.37
CA CYS A 273 -22.68 7.29 -8.42
C CYS A 273 -22.79 8.76 -8.00
N ASP A 274 -23.62 9.06 -6.99
CA ASP A 274 -23.84 10.42 -6.47
C ASP A 274 -22.63 10.98 -5.70
N MET A 275 -21.71 10.12 -5.24
CA MET A 275 -20.43 10.52 -4.63
C MET A 275 -19.39 11.02 -5.64
N PHE A 276 -19.66 10.91 -6.94
CA PHE A 276 -18.83 11.48 -8.01
C PHE A 276 -19.40 12.75 -8.62
N ARG A 277 -20.53 13.27 -8.11
CA ARG A 277 -21.13 14.52 -8.60
C ARG A 277 -20.34 15.74 -8.11
N ALA A 278 -19.15 15.88 -8.65
CA ALA A 278 -18.27 17.07 -8.68
C ALA A 278 -16.99 16.80 -9.49
N TYR A 279 -16.72 15.56 -9.90
CA TYR A 279 -15.61 15.24 -10.79
C TYR A 279 -15.89 15.82 -12.18
N ASN A 280 -15.38 17.03 -12.43
CA ASN A 280 -15.48 17.69 -13.71
C ASN A 280 -14.16 17.42 -14.47
N PRO A 281 -14.11 16.42 -15.38
CA PRO A 281 -12.91 16.20 -16.17
C PRO A 281 -12.68 17.46 -17.00
N VAL A 282 -11.52 18.09 -16.81
CA VAL A 282 -11.06 19.16 -17.68
C VAL A 282 -11.16 18.64 -19.12
N LYS A 283 -12.04 19.24 -19.92
CA LYS A 283 -12.09 18.99 -21.36
C LYS A 283 -10.76 19.46 -21.91
N THR A 284 -9.91 18.52 -22.30
CA THR A 284 -8.81 18.80 -23.21
C THR A 284 -9.41 19.21 -24.55
N THR A 285 -9.32 20.50 -24.87
CA THR A 285 -9.41 21.00 -26.25
C THR A 285 -8.23 20.52 -27.06
#